data_AF-A0AAN9C575-F1
#
_entry.id   AF-A0AAN9C575-F1
#
_cell.length_a   1.000
_cell.length_b   1.000
_cell.length_c   1.000
_cell.angle_alpha   90.00
_cell.angle_beta   90.00
_cell.angle_gamma   90.00
#
_symmetry.space_group_name_H-M   'P 1'
#
loop_
_entity.id
_entity.type
_entity.pdbx_description
1 polymer ?
#
loop_
_entity_poly.entity_id
_entity_poly.type
_entity_poly.pdbx_seq_one_letter_code
_entity_poly.pdbx_strand_id
1 'polypeptide(L)'
;MQASMDLLERVFFSIAKQCSDVEGICPLSCESIDVNCYLVDNNGFVLVSKDRGDVGKFFGEIDGSVMAQLLKSGLYKRVTLYDYQAMCKNAHHHTSGARPLLSPFYGLLALIKWFFSHFMMFLLEFNICGLWHNDYVVDAHKQRKVELMQPCNTEYPSFMYDTSIRETNSIIKCGRCQKMFVLQQVPNSNLVVLVVQADCDCSRQYAPITLMPKEVKYILP
;
A
#
# COMPACT_ATOMS: atom_id res chain seq x y z
N MET A 1 -26.93 -0.09 5.27
CA MET A 1 -25.70 -0.87 5.57
C MET A 1 -24.89 -0.27 6.73
N GLN A 2 -24.84 1.06 6.94
CA GLN A 2 -24.15 1.63 8.11
C GLN A 2 -24.75 1.18 9.45
N ALA A 3 -26.08 1.25 9.60
CA ALA A 3 -26.78 0.92 10.85
C ALA A 3 -26.64 -0.55 11.31
N SER A 4 -26.38 -1.49 10.40
CA SER A 4 -26.15 -2.89 10.75
C SER A 4 -24.76 -3.14 11.33
N MET A 5 -23.76 -2.36 10.90
CA MET A 5 -22.40 -2.45 11.43
C MET A 5 -22.31 -1.92 12.86
N ASP A 6 -22.98 -0.80 13.15
CA ASP A 6 -23.04 -0.24 14.50
C ASP A 6 -23.75 -1.20 15.49
N LEU A 7 -24.77 -1.93 15.01
CA LEU A 7 -25.45 -2.95 15.80
C LEU A 7 -24.51 -4.14 16.10
N LEU A 8 -23.78 -4.62 15.08
CA LEU A 8 -22.83 -5.71 15.22
C LEU A 8 -21.71 -5.37 16.22
N GLU A 9 -21.14 -4.16 16.11
CA GLU A 9 -20.13 -3.64 17.02
C GLU A 9 -20.64 -3.65 18.47
N ARG A 10 -21.85 -3.11 18.71
CA ARG A 10 -22.47 -3.08 20.05
C ARG A 10 -22.70 -4.47 20.61
N VAL A 11 -23.24 -5.39 19.79
CA VAL A 11 -23.49 -6.77 20.22
C VAL A 11 -22.17 -7.46 20.54
N PHE A 12 -21.17 -7.35 19.67
CA PHE A 12 -19.85 -7.92 19.88
C PHE A 12 -19.22 -7.46 21.19
N PHE A 13 -19.15 -6.14 21.43
CA PHE A 13 -18.56 -5.62 22.67
C PHE A 13 -19.41 -5.95 23.90
N SER A 14 -20.73 -6.08 23.79
CA SER A 14 -21.56 -6.52 24.91
C SER A 14 -21.22 -7.95 25.35
N ILE A 15 -21.00 -8.85 24.40
CA ILE A 15 -20.62 -10.25 24.65
C ILE A 15 -19.16 -10.33 25.12
N ALA A 16 -18.25 -9.61 24.47
CA ALA A 16 -16.82 -9.64 24.77
C ALA A 16 -16.48 -9.00 26.14
N LYS A 17 -17.41 -8.24 26.73
CA LYS A 17 -17.36 -7.77 28.12
C LYS A 17 -17.89 -8.81 29.12
N GLN A 18 -18.81 -9.67 28.68
CA GLN A 18 -19.54 -10.56 29.55
C GLN A 18 -18.74 -11.87 29.73
N CYS A 19 -18.02 -11.96 30.84
CA CYS A 19 -17.35 -13.19 31.23
C CYS A 19 -18.34 -14.10 31.99
N SER A 20 -18.47 -15.35 31.56
CA SER A 20 -19.24 -16.35 32.29
C SER A 20 -18.48 -16.73 33.56
N ASP A 21 -19.10 -16.48 34.72
CA ASP A 21 -18.56 -16.69 36.06
C ASP A 21 -18.55 -18.18 36.46
N VAL A 22 -17.88 -19.01 35.66
CA VAL A 22 -17.68 -20.43 35.98
C VAL A 22 -16.19 -20.64 36.25
N GLU A 23 -15.87 -20.51 37.54
CA GLU A 23 -14.58 -20.86 38.17
C GLU A 23 -13.36 -20.01 37.79
N GLY A 24 -13.39 -18.73 38.22
CA GLY A 24 -12.18 -18.02 38.64
C GLY A 24 -11.50 -17.15 37.58
N ILE A 25 -11.63 -15.83 37.79
CA ILE A 25 -10.92 -14.72 37.11
C ILE A 25 -11.19 -14.70 35.60
N CYS A 26 -11.76 -13.61 35.10
CA CYS A 26 -11.74 -13.31 33.68
C CYS A 26 -10.52 -12.42 33.38
N PRO A 27 -9.35 -12.98 33.00
CA PRO A 27 -8.15 -12.19 32.80
C PRO A 27 -8.20 -11.31 31.54
N LEU A 28 -9.13 -11.56 30.61
CA LEU A 28 -9.13 -10.99 29.26
C LEU A 28 -10.51 -10.42 28.91
N SER A 29 -10.87 -9.29 29.51
CA SER A 29 -12.01 -8.48 29.06
C SER A 29 -11.57 -7.53 27.96
N CYS A 30 -12.29 -7.48 26.85
CA CYS A 30 -12.02 -6.57 25.73
C CYS A 30 -12.25 -5.08 26.07
N GLU A 31 -12.72 -4.79 27.28
CA GLU A 31 -12.78 -3.44 27.83
C GLU A 31 -11.44 -2.96 28.40
N SER A 32 -10.57 -3.88 28.82
CA SER A 32 -9.28 -3.51 29.39
C SER A 32 -8.36 -2.84 28.35
N ILE A 33 -7.32 -2.18 28.84
CA ILE A 33 -6.30 -1.53 27.99
C ILE A 33 -5.21 -2.53 27.63
N ASP A 34 -5.10 -3.62 28.38
CA ASP A 34 -4.03 -4.62 28.26
C ASP A 34 -4.22 -5.57 27.07
N VAL A 35 -5.43 -5.60 26.49
CA VAL A 35 -5.77 -6.44 25.34
C VAL A 35 -6.50 -5.66 24.24
N ASN A 36 -6.25 -6.08 23.01
CA ASN A 36 -6.96 -5.63 21.82
C ASN A 36 -7.78 -6.80 21.27
N CYS A 37 -9.07 -6.55 21.02
CA CYS A 37 -9.98 -7.56 20.49
C CYS A 37 -10.47 -7.17 19.10
N TYR A 38 -10.44 -8.15 18.22
CA TYR A 38 -10.79 -7.99 16.82
C TYR A 38 -11.81 -9.05 16.42
N LEU A 39 -12.82 -8.65 15.65
CA LEU A 39 -13.64 -9.55 14.86
C LEU A 39 -13.11 -9.53 13.44
N VAL A 40 -12.65 -10.67 12.95
CA VAL A 40 -11.93 -10.79 11.68
C VAL A 40 -12.67 -11.76 10.77
N ASP A 41 -12.76 -11.43 9.48
CA ASP A 41 -13.32 -12.32 8.47
C ASP A 41 -12.36 -13.47 8.11
N ASN A 42 -12.83 -14.49 7.40
CA ASN A 42 -12.02 -15.61 6.92
C ASN A 42 -10.85 -15.17 6.03
N ASN A 43 -10.95 -14.01 5.38
CA ASN A 43 -9.87 -13.44 4.57
C ASN A 43 -8.85 -12.61 5.38
N GLY A 44 -9.03 -12.49 6.70
CA GLY A 44 -8.12 -11.74 7.56
C GLY A 44 -8.38 -10.24 7.62
N PHE A 45 -9.56 -9.77 7.19
CA PHE A 45 -9.96 -8.36 7.30
C PHE A 45 -10.70 -8.08 8.60
N VAL A 46 -10.35 -6.98 9.26
CA VAL A 46 -10.97 -6.59 10.53
C VAL A 46 -12.33 -5.94 10.29
N LEU A 47 -13.37 -6.50 10.89
CA LEU A 47 -14.74 -5.98 10.84
C LEU A 47 -15.10 -5.13 12.06
N VAL A 48 -14.59 -5.52 13.25
CA VAL A 48 -14.78 -4.79 14.50
C VAL A 48 -13.45 -4.72 15.24
N SER A 49 -13.11 -3.53 15.73
CA SER A 49 -11.94 -3.25 16.57
C SER A 49 -12.29 -2.13 17.55
N LYS A 50 -11.55 -2.05 18.66
CA LYS A 50 -11.61 -0.91 19.60
C LYS A 50 -11.16 0.39 18.94
N ASP A 51 -10.15 0.30 18.07
CA ASP A 51 -9.72 1.42 17.22
C ASP A 51 -10.42 1.35 15.87
N ARG A 52 -11.18 2.42 15.55
CA ARG A 52 -11.90 2.53 14.27
C ARG A 52 -10.94 2.64 13.08
N GLY A 53 -9.69 3.05 13.29
CA GLY A 53 -8.67 3.09 12.27
C GLY A 53 -8.27 1.71 11.74
N ASP A 54 -8.56 0.64 12.47
CA ASP A 54 -8.22 -0.74 12.09
C ASP A 54 -9.31 -1.42 11.26
N VAL A 55 -10.56 -0.94 11.35
CA VAL A 55 -11.69 -1.51 10.63
C VAL A 55 -11.46 -1.40 9.12
N GLY A 56 -11.63 -2.51 8.43
CA GLY A 56 -11.42 -2.64 6.98
C GLY A 56 -9.96 -2.86 6.57
N LYS A 57 -9.00 -2.80 7.49
CA LYS A 57 -7.61 -3.16 7.19
C LYS A 57 -7.40 -4.67 7.27
N PHE A 58 -6.39 -5.13 6.53
CA PHE A 58 -5.91 -6.49 6.67
C PHE A 58 -5.16 -6.64 8.00
N PHE A 59 -5.51 -7.66 8.79
CA PHE A 59 -4.96 -7.85 10.12
C PHE A 59 -3.43 -8.02 10.12
N GLY A 60 -2.85 -8.61 9.07
CA GLY A 60 -1.39 -8.72 8.95
C GLY A 60 -0.65 -7.39 8.80
N GLU A 61 -1.34 -6.32 8.38
CA GLU A 61 -0.77 -4.96 8.35
C GLU A 61 -0.81 -4.31 9.74
N ILE A 62 -1.77 -4.69 10.58
CA ILE A 62 -1.92 -4.20 11.97
C ILE A 62 -0.94 -4.94 12.88
N ASP A 63 -0.97 -6.29 12.88
CA ASP A 63 -0.06 -7.13 13.66
C ASP A 63 0.51 -8.27 12.81
N GLY A 64 1.65 -7.98 12.17
CA GLY A 64 2.40 -8.95 11.38
C GLY A 64 2.95 -10.12 12.20
N SER A 65 3.15 -9.97 13.52
CA SER A 65 3.69 -11.02 14.37
C SER A 65 2.67 -12.13 14.61
N VAL A 66 1.43 -11.75 14.93
CA VAL A 66 0.33 -12.70 15.11
C VAL A 66 -0.03 -13.35 13.78
N MET A 67 -0.15 -12.58 12.68
CA MET A 67 -0.42 -13.15 11.37
C MET A 67 0.67 -14.12 10.90
N ALA A 68 1.95 -13.83 11.15
CA ALA A 68 3.05 -14.75 10.84
C ALA A 68 2.95 -16.07 11.63
N GLN A 69 2.56 -16.00 12.90
CA GLN A 69 2.37 -17.19 13.73
C GLN A 69 1.15 -18.02 13.26
N LEU A 70 0.05 -17.36 12.87
CA LEU A 70 -1.14 -18.02 12.31
C LEU A 70 -0.84 -18.75 10.98
N LEU A 71 0.02 -18.18 10.14
CA LEU A 71 0.52 -18.85 8.93
C LEU A 71 1.41 -20.04 9.28
N LYS A 72 2.30 -19.88 10.26
CA LYS A 72 3.22 -20.93 10.70
C LYS A 72 2.50 -22.13 11.31
N SER A 73 1.41 -21.90 12.04
CA SER A 73 0.59 -22.95 12.63
C SER A 73 -0.42 -23.56 11.66
N GLY A 74 -0.52 -23.06 10.42
CA GLY A 74 -1.46 -23.56 9.41
C GLY A 74 -2.91 -23.13 9.61
N LEU A 75 -3.19 -22.20 10.53
CA LEU A 75 -4.53 -21.64 10.75
C LEU A 75 -4.96 -20.70 9.63
N TYR A 76 -3.98 -20.04 9.02
CA TYR A 76 -4.19 -19.27 7.80
C TYR A 76 -3.33 -19.87 6.70
N LYS A 77 -3.90 -19.91 5.50
CA LYS A 77 -3.22 -20.32 4.29
C LYS A 77 -2.98 -19.11 3.40
N ARG A 78 -1.74 -18.96 2.92
CA ARG A 78 -1.40 -17.99 1.88
C ARG A 78 -1.73 -18.60 0.51
N VAL A 79 -2.48 -17.86 -0.29
CA VAL A 79 -2.82 -18.18 -1.68
C VAL A 79 -2.34 -17.04 -2.56
N THR A 80 -1.56 -17.34 -3.60
CA THR A 80 -1.13 -16.32 -4.56
C THR A 80 -2.16 -16.19 -5.66
N LEU A 81 -2.66 -14.97 -5.87
CA LEU A 81 -3.57 -14.63 -6.96
C LEU A 81 -2.79 -13.89 -8.05
N TYR A 82 -3.10 -14.18 -9.31
CA TYR A 82 -2.47 -13.56 -10.47
C TYR A 82 -3.47 -12.68 -11.22
N ASP A 83 -3.09 -11.44 -11.47
CA ASP A 83 -3.79 -10.50 -12.32
C ASP A 83 -2.96 -10.28 -13.60
N TYR A 84 -3.48 -10.80 -14.70
CA TYR A 84 -2.89 -10.69 -16.05
C TYR A 84 -3.33 -9.41 -16.79
N GLN A 85 -4.16 -8.57 -16.17
CA GLN A 85 -4.72 -7.36 -16.76
C GLN A 85 -4.29 -6.09 -16.00
N ALA A 86 -3.30 -6.20 -15.12
CA ALA A 86 -2.79 -5.08 -14.33
C ALA A 86 -2.01 -4.07 -15.17
N MET A 87 -1.89 -2.85 -14.65
CA MET A 87 -1.05 -1.79 -15.21
C MET A 87 0.10 -1.46 -14.26
N CYS A 88 1.34 -1.60 -14.72
CA CYS A 88 2.54 -1.28 -13.96
C CYS A 88 3.22 -0.03 -14.49
N LYS A 89 3.94 0.66 -13.61
CA LYS A 89 4.79 1.78 -14.00
C LYS A 89 5.99 1.25 -14.79
N ASN A 90 6.33 1.91 -15.89
CA ASN A 90 7.52 1.57 -16.64
C ASN A 90 8.77 1.97 -15.86
N ALA A 91 9.50 0.97 -15.34
CA ALA A 91 10.81 1.18 -14.74
C ALA A 91 11.84 1.68 -15.78
N HIS A 92 11.59 1.44 -17.07
CA HIS A 92 12.45 1.89 -18.14
C HIS A 92 12.22 3.37 -18.44
N HIS A 93 13.17 4.20 -17.99
CA HIS A 93 13.36 5.55 -18.52
C HIS A 93 13.85 5.46 -19.98
N HIS A 94 12.94 5.26 -20.93
CA HIS A 94 13.26 5.57 -22.32
C HIS A 94 13.41 7.09 -22.42
N THR A 95 14.63 7.56 -22.69
CA THR A 95 14.85 8.90 -23.23
C THR A 95 14.21 8.89 -24.62
N SER A 96 13.10 9.60 -24.78
CA SER A 96 12.54 9.80 -26.12
C SER A 96 13.56 10.57 -26.95
N GLY A 97 14.18 9.90 -27.92
CA GLY A 97 14.99 10.53 -28.97
C GLY A 97 14.16 11.20 -30.06
N ALA A 98 12.82 11.23 -29.90
CA ALA A 98 11.91 11.94 -30.77
C ALA A 98 12.23 13.44 -30.66
N ARG A 99 12.86 13.97 -31.71
CA ARG A 99 13.02 15.41 -31.87
C ARG A 99 11.60 16.01 -31.90
N PRO A 100 11.29 17.04 -31.09
CA PRO A 100 9.99 17.68 -31.18
C PRO A 100 9.82 18.17 -32.62
N LEU A 101 8.68 17.85 -33.22
CA LEU A 101 8.29 18.34 -34.54
C LEU A 101 8.54 19.85 -34.56
N LEU A 102 9.34 20.33 -35.53
CA LEU A 102 9.56 21.75 -35.71
C LEU A 102 8.19 22.41 -35.88
N SER A 103 7.75 23.07 -34.81
CA SER A 103 6.55 23.87 -34.78
C SER A 103 6.60 24.92 -35.92
N PRO A 104 5.47 25.20 -36.61
CA PRO A 104 5.40 26.20 -37.68
C PRO A 104 5.90 27.60 -37.25
N PHE A 105 5.93 27.86 -35.94
CA PHE A 105 6.53 29.06 -35.35
C PHE A 105 8.05 29.18 -35.56
N TYR A 106 8.80 28.07 -35.70
CA TYR A 106 10.24 28.12 -36.02
C TYR A 106 10.49 28.64 -37.45
N GLY A 107 9.62 28.30 -38.40
CA GLY A 107 9.68 28.85 -39.76
C GLY A 107 9.43 30.35 -39.77
N LEU A 108 8.42 30.81 -39.00
CA LEU A 108 8.13 32.23 -38.83
C LEU A 108 9.30 32.98 -38.17
N LEU A 109 9.87 32.43 -37.09
CA LEU A 109 11.03 33.01 -36.41
C LEU A 109 12.28 33.02 -37.27
N ALA A 110 12.47 32.01 -38.12
CA ALA A 110 13.58 31.97 -39.08
C ALA A 110 13.44 33.07 -40.15
N LEU A 111 12.21 33.31 -40.64
CA LEU A 111 11.95 34.42 -41.57
C LEU A 111 12.15 35.78 -40.92
N ILE A 112 11.66 35.94 -39.68
CA ILE A 112 11.89 37.15 -38.88
C ILE A 112 13.39 37.36 -38.68
N LYS A 113 14.13 36.33 -38.28
CA LYS A 113 15.59 36.39 -38.10
C LYS A 113 16.32 36.71 -39.42
N TRP A 114 15.89 36.13 -40.54
CA TRP A 114 16.45 36.41 -41.87
C TRP A 114 16.22 37.87 -42.27
N PHE A 115 15.02 38.39 -42.05
CA PHE A 115 14.66 39.78 -42.31
C PHE A 115 15.48 40.73 -41.44
N PHE A 116 15.56 40.48 -40.12
CA PHE A 116 16.38 41.28 -39.22
C PHE A 116 17.87 41.20 -39.53
N SER A 117 18.37 40.07 -40.03
CA SER A 117 19.76 39.92 -40.48
C SER A 117 20.06 40.77 -41.70
N HIS A 118 19.19 40.72 -42.73
CA HIS A 118 19.34 41.57 -43.92
C HIS A 118 19.14 43.05 -43.62
N PHE A 119 18.21 43.38 -42.73
CA PHE A 119 18.01 44.73 -42.23
C PHE A 119 19.22 45.23 -41.46
N MET A 120 19.84 44.40 -40.62
CA MET A 120 21.07 44.75 -39.91
C MET A 120 22.28 44.87 -40.85
N MET A 121 22.40 44.03 -41.88
CA MET A 121 23.41 44.18 -42.92
C MET A 121 23.24 45.47 -43.72
N PHE A 122 22.00 45.82 -44.07
CA PHE A 122 21.66 47.10 -44.70
C PHE A 122 22.00 48.29 -43.80
N LEU A 123 21.72 48.21 -42.50
CA LEU A 123 22.13 49.22 -41.53
C LEU A 123 23.65 49.29 -41.33
N LEU A 124 24.37 48.17 -41.48
CA LEU A 124 25.83 48.08 -41.44
C LEU A 124 26.48 48.79 -42.64
N GLU A 125 25.88 48.68 -43.84
CA GLU A 125 26.29 49.47 -45.02
C GLU A 125 26.09 50.98 -44.82
N PHE A 126 25.14 51.40 -43.97
CA PHE A 126 24.88 52.79 -43.61
C PHE A 126 25.75 53.36 -42.47
N ASN A 127 26.71 52.58 -41.95
CA ASN A 127 27.84 53.03 -41.13
C ASN A 127 27.49 53.78 -39.83
N ILE A 128 27.29 53.02 -38.74
CA ILE A 128 27.77 53.44 -37.42
C ILE A 128 28.56 52.27 -36.83
N CYS A 129 29.87 52.47 -36.71
CA CYS A 129 30.80 51.54 -36.12
C CYS A 129 30.38 51.11 -34.70
N GLY A 130 30.43 49.79 -34.49
CA GLY A 130 30.88 49.15 -33.26
C GLY A 130 29.92 49.24 -32.08
N LEU A 131 29.06 48.25 -31.89
CA LEU A 131 28.58 47.98 -30.54
C LEU A 131 28.10 46.52 -30.35
N TRP A 132 29.00 45.75 -29.74
CA TRP A 132 28.75 44.68 -28.77
C TRP A 132 28.36 43.28 -29.26
N HIS A 133 29.35 42.41 -29.06
CA HIS A 133 29.27 40.96 -28.98
C HIS A 133 28.39 40.55 -27.80
N ASN A 134 27.44 39.64 -27.99
CA ASN A 134 26.88 38.86 -26.90
C ASN A 134 26.22 37.57 -27.40
N ASP A 135 26.85 36.45 -27.08
CA ASP A 135 26.27 35.13 -27.23
C ASP A 135 25.41 34.81 -26.00
N TYR A 136 24.13 34.55 -26.20
CA TYR A 136 23.28 33.94 -25.18
C TYR A 136 22.76 32.59 -25.66
N VAL A 137 23.30 31.55 -25.04
CA VAL A 137 22.75 30.19 -25.00
C VAL A 137 21.45 30.21 -24.21
N VAL A 138 20.38 29.60 -24.74
CA VAL A 138 19.13 29.39 -24.00
C VAL A 138 18.96 27.90 -23.74
N ASP A 139 18.83 27.58 -22.46
CA ASP A 139 18.62 26.24 -21.90
C ASP A 139 17.14 25.82 -22.03
N ALA A 140 16.90 24.53 -22.26
CA ALA A 140 15.57 23.99 -22.55
C ALA A 140 14.85 23.51 -21.28
N HIS A 141 13.65 24.06 -21.05
CA HIS A 141 12.79 23.66 -19.93
C HIS A 141 12.38 22.18 -19.97
N LYS A 142 12.66 21.48 -18.87
CA LYS A 142 12.28 20.10 -18.57
C LYS A 142 10.76 19.97 -18.38
N GLN A 143 10.07 19.40 -19.37
CA GLN A 143 8.66 19.02 -19.21
C GLN A 143 8.50 17.85 -18.23
N ARG A 144 7.44 17.94 -17.42
CA ARG A 144 7.03 16.97 -16.41
C ARG A 144 6.65 15.65 -17.09
N LYS A 145 7.44 14.60 -16.85
CA LYS A 145 7.17 13.22 -17.32
C LYS A 145 5.82 12.78 -16.77
N VAL A 146 4.84 12.56 -17.66
CA VAL A 146 3.70 11.69 -17.35
C VAL A 146 4.28 10.28 -17.19
N GLU A 147 4.07 9.65 -16.04
CA GLU A 147 4.52 8.29 -15.80
C GLU A 147 3.78 7.34 -16.76
N LEU A 148 4.52 6.78 -17.71
CA LEU A 148 3.97 5.84 -18.69
C LEU A 148 3.60 4.54 -17.95
N MET A 149 2.32 4.16 -17.99
CA MET A 149 1.84 2.86 -17.50
C MET A 149 1.76 1.87 -18.64
N GLN A 150 2.15 0.62 -18.40
CA GLN A 150 2.04 -0.47 -19.38
C GLN A 150 1.30 -1.68 -18.78
N PRO A 151 0.67 -2.51 -19.63
CA PRO A 151 0.15 -3.80 -19.19
C PRO A 151 1.26 -4.69 -18.62
N CYS A 152 1.01 -5.30 -17.48
CA CYS A 152 1.93 -6.20 -16.79
C CYS A 152 1.14 -7.30 -16.07
N ASN A 153 1.82 -8.39 -15.75
CA ASN A 153 1.25 -9.41 -14.88
C ASN A 153 1.67 -9.08 -13.45
N THR A 154 0.69 -9.02 -12.54
CA THR A 154 0.95 -8.85 -11.12
C THR A 154 0.47 -10.06 -10.35
N GLU A 155 1.17 -10.37 -9.27
CA GLU A 155 0.71 -11.31 -8.27
C GLU A 155 0.42 -10.58 -6.97
N TYR A 156 -0.64 -10.95 -6.28
CA TYR A 156 -0.93 -10.43 -4.96
C TYR A 156 -1.25 -11.58 -3.99
N PRO A 157 -0.76 -11.51 -2.75
CA PRO A 157 -1.06 -12.52 -1.75
C PRO A 157 -2.49 -12.34 -1.26
N SER A 158 -3.20 -13.46 -1.13
CA SER A 158 -4.48 -13.57 -0.44
C SER A 158 -4.35 -14.56 0.69
N PHE A 159 -5.21 -14.40 1.70
CA PHE A 159 -5.18 -15.21 2.92
C PHE A 159 -6.55 -15.79 3.16
N MET A 160 -6.58 -17.02 3.65
CA MET A 160 -7.82 -17.72 3.97
C MET A 160 -7.65 -18.53 5.24
N TYR A 161 -8.61 -18.37 6.15
CA TYR A 161 -8.70 -19.12 7.39
C TYR A 161 -9.03 -20.59 7.10
N ASP A 162 -8.29 -21.49 7.74
CA ASP A 162 -8.55 -22.93 7.71
C ASP A 162 -9.49 -23.30 8.87
N THR A 163 -10.68 -23.79 8.53
CA THR A 163 -11.73 -24.14 9.51
C THR A 163 -11.49 -25.46 10.24
N SER A 164 -10.43 -26.20 9.92
CA SER A 164 -10.09 -27.47 10.57
C SER A 164 -9.74 -27.30 12.06
N ILE A 165 -9.17 -26.15 12.42
CA ILE A 165 -8.81 -25.81 13.79
C ILE A 165 -9.76 -24.68 14.25
N ARG A 166 -10.47 -24.89 15.35
CA ARG A 166 -11.50 -23.95 15.82
C ARG A 166 -10.99 -22.92 16.82
N GLU A 167 -9.98 -23.31 17.60
CA GLU A 167 -9.44 -22.48 18.68
C GLU A 167 -7.93 -22.66 18.77
N THR A 168 -7.21 -21.58 19.03
CA THR A 168 -5.81 -21.62 19.38
C THR A 168 -5.48 -20.57 20.42
N ASN A 169 -4.59 -20.92 21.32
CA ASN A 169 -3.88 -19.99 22.18
C ASN A 169 -2.38 -20.15 21.91
N SER A 170 -1.67 -19.03 21.76
CA SER A 170 -0.23 -19.09 21.53
C SER A 170 0.49 -17.89 22.11
N ILE A 171 1.78 -18.08 22.31
CA ILE A 171 2.68 -17.07 22.87
C ILE A 171 3.83 -16.86 21.87
N ILE A 172 4.00 -15.61 21.44
CA ILE A 172 5.03 -15.17 20.51
C ILE A 172 6.17 -14.57 21.32
N LYS A 173 7.38 -15.08 21.14
CA LYS A 173 8.59 -14.54 21.79
C LYS A 173 9.22 -13.48 20.88
N CYS A 174 9.17 -12.22 21.31
CA CYS A 174 9.67 -11.06 20.55
C CYS A 174 11.05 -10.60 21.05
N GLY A 175 11.86 -11.55 21.54
CA GLY A 175 13.14 -11.30 22.20
C GLY A 175 12.99 -10.97 23.68
N ARG A 176 12.71 -9.70 24.01
CA ARG A 176 12.68 -9.20 25.41
C ARG A 176 11.30 -9.24 26.08
N CYS A 177 10.24 -9.40 25.31
CA CYS A 177 8.87 -9.58 25.80
C CYS A 177 8.21 -10.77 25.10
N GLN A 178 7.08 -11.18 25.65
CA GLN A 178 6.24 -12.22 25.08
C GLN A 178 4.87 -11.60 24.82
N LYS A 179 4.28 -11.89 23.66
CA LYS A 179 2.94 -11.46 23.29
C LYS A 179 2.05 -12.69 23.18
N MET A 180 1.00 -12.76 23.98
CA MET A 180 0.00 -13.82 23.85
C MET A 180 -1.14 -13.41 22.92
N PHE A 181 -1.71 -14.39 22.23
CA PHE A 181 -2.96 -14.21 21.51
C PHE A 181 -3.84 -15.45 21.62
N VAL A 182 -5.14 -15.23 21.47
CA VAL A 182 -6.17 -16.26 21.41
C VAL A 182 -7.01 -16.01 20.17
N LEU A 183 -7.19 -17.04 19.34
CA LEU A 183 -8.09 -17.03 18.19
C LEU A 183 -9.19 -18.07 18.43
N GLN A 184 -10.44 -17.65 18.24
CA GLN A 184 -11.62 -18.51 18.37
C GLN A 184 -12.58 -18.30 17.21
N GLN A 185 -13.01 -19.37 16.55
CA GLN A 185 -14.02 -19.30 15.50
C GLN A 185 -15.40 -18.99 16.08
N VAL A 186 -16.14 -18.09 15.43
CA VAL A 186 -17.55 -17.84 15.76
C VAL A 186 -18.39 -19.02 15.23
N PRO A 187 -19.17 -19.71 16.08
CA PRO A 187 -20.00 -20.84 15.66
C PRO A 187 -20.95 -20.44 14.52
N ASN A 188 -21.09 -21.32 13.52
CA ASN A 188 -21.98 -21.15 12.37
C ASN A 188 -21.68 -19.90 11.52
N SER A 189 -20.44 -19.40 11.54
CA SER A 189 -20.01 -18.24 10.77
C SER A 189 -18.61 -18.45 10.16
N ASN A 190 -18.26 -17.61 9.20
CA ASN A 190 -16.91 -17.49 8.63
C ASN A 190 -16.01 -16.54 9.45
N LEU A 191 -16.52 -15.97 10.54
CA LEU A 191 -15.82 -15.01 11.38
C LEU A 191 -14.98 -15.67 12.47
N VAL A 192 -13.91 -15.00 12.85
CA VAL A 192 -13.05 -15.38 13.98
C VAL A 192 -12.85 -14.20 14.92
N VAL A 193 -12.87 -14.48 16.22
CA VAL A 193 -12.51 -13.54 17.27
C VAL A 193 -11.04 -13.70 17.58
N LEU A 194 -10.30 -12.59 17.56
CA LEU A 194 -8.87 -12.57 17.86
C LEU A 194 -8.61 -11.59 19.00
N VAL A 195 -8.05 -12.10 20.09
CA VAL A 195 -7.66 -11.33 21.27
C VAL A 195 -6.15 -11.33 21.35
N VAL A 196 -5.54 -10.15 21.38
CA VAL A 196 -4.09 -9.96 21.36
C VAL A 196 -3.68 -9.06 22.52
N GLN A 197 -2.62 -9.44 23.22
CA GLN A 197 -2.05 -8.61 24.28
C GLN A 197 -1.40 -7.34 23.71
N ALA A 198 -1.64 -6.18 24.33
CA ALA A 198 -1.22 -4.87 23.83
C ALA A 198 0.13 -4.38 24.37
N ASP A 199 0.74 -5.10 25.32
CA ASP A 199 1.91 -4.67 26.10
C ASP A 199 3.27 -4.84 25.42
N CYS A 200 3.34 -5.58 24.31
CA CYS A 200 4.58 -5.96 23.65
C CYS A 200 4.55 -5.63 22.14
N ASP A 201 5.47 -4.76 21.69
CA ASP A 201 5.66 -4.45 20.27
C ASP A 201 6.68 -5.39 19.62
N CYS A 202 6.21 -6.17 18.65
CA CYS A 202 6.99 -7.19 17.94
C CYS A 202 7.43 -6.75 16.53
N SER A 203 7.16 -5.49 16.15
CA SER A 203 7.36 -4.97 14.78
C SER A 203 8.81 -5.02 14.29
N ARG A 204 9.79 -5.03 15.21
CA ARG A 204 11.22 -5.13 14.86
C ARG A 204 11.61 -6.51 14.33
N GLN A 205 10.97 -7.57 14.80
CA GLN A 205 11.28 -8.94 14.40
C GLN A 205 10.33 -9.44 13.31
N TYR A 206 9.09 -8.94 13.32
CA TYR A 206 8.04 -9.32 12.38
C TYR A 206 7.60 -8.08 11.62
N ALA A 207 7.96 -8.00 10.34
CA ALA A 207 7.46 -6.94 9.47
C ALA A 207 5.95 -7.11 9.21
N PRO A 208 5.21 -6.02 8.97
CA PRO A 208 3.83 -6.08 8.54
C PRO A 208 3.68 -6.92 7.27
N ILE A 209 2.65 -7.77 7.22
CA ILE A 209 2.32 -8.59 6.05
C ILE A 209 1.28 -7.81 5.24
N THR A 210 1.69 -7.33 4.07
CA THR A 210 0.85 -6.49 3.20
C THR A 210 0.20 -7.28 2.08
N LEU A 211 -0.91 -6.74 1.55
CA LEU A 211 -1.59 -7.27 0.36
C LEU A 211 -1.12 -6.61 -0.94
N MET A 212 0.04 -5.94 -0.92
CA MET A 212 0.50 -5.17 -2.07
C MET A 212 0.83 -6.06 -3.27
N PRO A 213 0.33 -5.72 -4.48
CA PRO A 213 0.65 -6.46 -5.68
C PRO A 213 2.13 -6.28 -6.07
N LYS A 214 2.71 -7.33 -6.62
CA LYS A 214 4.09 -7.36 -7.13
C LYS A 214 4.08 -7.73 -8.61
N GLU A 215 4.88 -7.04 -9.39
CA GLU A 215 5.06 -7.39 -10.80
C GLU A 215 5.79 -8.74 -10.94
N VAL A 216 5.20 -9.64 -11.71
CA VAL A 216 5.80 -10.94 -12.03
C VAL A 216 6.79 -10.76 -13.17
N LYS A 217 8.07 -11.03 -12.90
CA LYS A 217 9.12 -11.01 -13.92
C LYS A 217 9.38 -12.41 -14.43
N TYR A 218 9.08 -12.63 -15.71
CA TYR A 218 9.42 -13.87 -16.39
C TYR A 218 10.90 -13.83 -16.77
N ILE A 219 11.69 -14.76 -16.24
CA ILE A 219 13.04 -15.01 -16.76
C ILE A 219 12.84 -15.82 -18.03
N LEU A 220 12.93 -15.14 -19.17
CA LEU A 220 12.99 -15.82 -20.47
C LEU A 220 14.34 -16.56 -20.54
N PRO A 221 14.36 -17.88 -20.78
CA PRO A 221 15.60 -18.63 -20.98
C PRO A 221 16.30 -18.26 -22.29
#